data_AF-A0A7S0BA97-F1
#
_entry.id   AF-A0A7S0BA97-F1
#
_cell.length_a   1.000
_cell.length_b   1.000
_cell.length_c   1.000
_cell.angle_alpha   90.00
_cell.angle_beta   90.00
_cell.angle_gamma   90.00
#
_symmetry.space_group_name_H-M   'P 1'
#
loop_
_entity.id
_entity.type
_entity.pdbx_description
1 polymer ?
#
loop_
_entity_poly.entity_id
_entity_poly.type
_entity_poly.pdbx_seq_one_letter_code
_entity_poly.pdbx_strand_id
1 'polypeptide(L)'
;MEDIQEQHWISRWLQGLIDRLPAACPFIAAQILLLVGATIGSRSLPEAEACPVACAFVIGSFLTFGAVIILSFFAFFRPLQWLMRSPMIQQFQMLVMHRYMAMQPPPYVYISDGGLLEVLGILPLLRRRLDRIVVSDAAEDPQLSMRCLRDAISYCRREGLCSFYDPRDPCRDMEFVLQSFKESDAAFLHLGIRYEARAGDAPQPHGELFYVRMRLLPGDNAPTRYLLTEGELLRPPSPNGRAAARPPRGWELRRDLSGVCFRGCECGGLCVGRRFPDFGVGNQFLTPLHFANLCSLGAELSEPLVHAMRADSARP
;
A
#
# COMPACT_ATOMS: atom_id res chain seq x y z
N MET A 1 16.34 32.78 -13.23
CA MET A 1 16.09 31.31 -13.11
C MET A 1 14.61 31.00 -12.94
N GLU A 2 13.82 31.91 -12.34
CA GLU A 2 12.34 31.81 -12.25
C GLU A 2 11.64 31.88 -13.62
N ASP A 3 12.12 32.72 -14.54
CA ASP A 3 11.49 32.94 -15.86
C ASP A 3 11.50 31.68 -16.77
N ILE A 4 12.51 30.81 -16.60
CA ILE A 4 12.59 29.52 -17.31
C ILE A 4 11.57 28.54 -16.74
N GLN A 5 11.32 28.58 -15.44
CA GLN A 5 10.34 27.72 -14.78
C GLN A 5 8.91 28.14 -15.16
N GLU A 6 8.67 29.44 -15.42
CA GLU A 6 7.38 29.95 -15.88
C GLU A 6 7.02 29.51 -17.32
N GLN A 7 7.95 29.61 -18.26
CA GLN A 7 7.71 29.16 -19.64
C GLN A 7 7.44 27.64 -19.73
N HIS A 8 7.97 26.86 -18.80
CA HIS A 8 7.75 25.42 -18.75
C HIS A 8 6.36 25.01 -18.24
N TRP A 9 5.67 25.82 -17.41
CA TRP A 9 4.33 25.41 -16.96
C TRP A 9 3.25 25.65 -18.03
N ILE A 10 3.33 26.75 -18.79
CA ILE A 10 2.37 27.05 -19.86
C ILE A 10 2.42 25.98 -20.94
N SER A 11 3.64 25.62 -21.37
CA SER A 11 3.85 24.56 -22.37
C SER A 11 3.32 23.20 -21.89
N ARG A 12 3.57 22.82 -20.62
CA ARG A 12 3.02 21.60 -20.02
C ARG A 12 1.49 21.63 -19.92
N TRP A 13 0.92 22.78 -19.58
CA TRP A 13 -0.52 22.96 -19.49
C TRP A 13 -1.18 22.86 -20.87
N LEU A 14 -0.64 23.55 -21.88
CA LEU A 14 -1.11 23.47 -23.27
C LEU A 14 -0.99 22.05 -23.81
N GLN A 15 0.12 21.37 -23.56
CA GLN A 15 0.30 19.97 -23.95
C GLN A 15 -0.76 19.08 -23.28
N GLY A 16 -0.99 19.25 -21.98
CA GLY A 16 -2.03 18.52 -21.26
C GLY A 16 -3.44 18.78 -21.78
N LEU A 17 -3.74 20.01 -22.21
CA LEU A 17 -5.02 20.36 -22.82
C LEU A 17 -5.16 19.72 -24.22
N ILE A 18 -4.14 19.83 -25.07
CA ILE A 18 -4.11 19.23 -26.42
C ILE A 18 -4.23 17.71 -26.34
N ASP A 19 -3.58 17.07 -25.37
CA ASP A 19 -3.62 15.62 -25.23
C ASP A 19 -4.99 15.10 -24.75
N ARG A 20 -5.71 15.89 -23.94
CA ARG A 20 -7.02 15.52 -23.38
C ARG A 20 -8.19 15.94 -24.26
N LEU A 21 -8.03 16.97 -25.09
CA LEU A 21 -9.11 17.51 -25.91
C LEU A 21 -9.76 16.44 -26.81
N PRO A 22 -9.01 15.59 -27.55
CA PRO A 22 -9.61 14.53 -28.37
C PRO A 22 -10.49 13.59 -27.53
N ALA A 23 -10.03 13.24 -26.33
CA ALA A 23 -10.75 12.36 -25.42
C ALA A 23 -11.99 13.02 -24.78
N ALA A 24 -11.98 14.35 -24.63
CA ALA A 24 -13.09 15.14 -24.10
C ALA A 24 -14.17 15.44 -25.15
N CYS A 25 -13.79 15.63 -26.42
CA CYS A 25 -14.70 15.94 -27.53
C CYS A 25 -15.97 15.08 -27.59
N PRO A 26 -15.92 13.73 -27.51
CA PRO A 26 -17.14 12.93 -27.59
C PRO A 26 -18.04 13.10 -26.36
N PHE A 27 -17.49 13.35 -25.17
CA PHE A 27 -18.28 13.65 -23.97
C PHE A 27 -18.93 15.04 -24.07
N ILE A 28 -18.20 16.03 -24.58
CA ILE A 28 -18.74 17.37 -24.85
C ILE A 28 -19.86 17.28 -25.88
N ALA A 29 -19.67 16.52 -26.96
CA ALA A 29 -20.69 16.30 -27.99
C ALA A 29 -21.95 15.63 -27.40
N ALA A 30 -21.78 14.56 -26.60
CA ALA A 30 -22.88 13.91 -25.91
C ALA A 30 -23.63 14.89 -24.98
N GLN A 31 -22.91 15.73 -24.24
CA GLN A 31 -23.50 16.72 -23.36
C GLN A 31 -24.26 17.80 -24.13
N ILE A 32 -23.74 18.27 -25.26
CA ILE A 32 -24.42 19.24 -26.13
C ILE A 32 -25.71 18.63 -26.69
N LEU A 33 -25.67 17.38 -27.18
CA LEU A 33 -26.87 16.68 -27.66
C LEU A 33 -27.92 16.58 -26.55
N LEU A 34 -27.51 16.25 -25.32
CA LEU A 34 -28.40 16.16 -24.17
C LEU A 34 -29.04 17.52 -23.83
N LEU A 35 -28.24 18.59 -23.79
CA LEU A 35 -28.70 19.95 -23.50
C LEU A 35 -29.64 20.49 -24.60
N VAL A 36 -29.35 20.20 -25.87
CA VAL A 36 -30.21 20.57 -27.00
C VAL A 36 -31.53 19.80 -26.93
N GLY A 37 -31.49 18.49 -26.69
CA GLY A 37 -32.70 17.68 -26.50
C GLY A 37 -33.56 18.18 -25.34
N ALA A 38 -32.94 18.52 -24.19
CA ALA A 38 -33.63 19.05 -23.03
C ALA A 38 -34.21 20.46 -23.24
N THR A 39 -33.51 21.34 -23.97
CA THR A 39 -34.00 22.69 -24.26
C THR A 39 -35.10 22.70 -25.32
N ILE A 40 -35.04 21.82 -26.33
CA ILE A 40 -36.15 21.61 -27.28
C ILE A 40 -37.36 21.02 -26.57
N GLY A 41 -37.15 20.05 -25.66
CA GLY A 41 -38.22 19.44 -24.88
C GLY A 41 -38.89 20.39 -23.88
N SER A 42 -38.16 21.36 -23.33
CA SER A 42 -38.70 22.32 -22.36
C SER A 42 -39.37 23.54 -22.99
N ARG A 43 -39.00 23.90 -24.23
CA ARG A 43 -39.70 24.94 -24.99
C ARG A 43 -40.94 24.33 -25.61
N SER A 44 -42.10 24.79 -25.15
CA SER A 44 -43.45 24.42 -25.60
C SER A 44 -43.69 24.70 -27.10
N LEU A 45 -43.02 23.97 -27.98
CA LEU A 45 -43.43 23.80 -29.36
C LEU A 45 -44.75 23.00 -29.37
N PRO A 46 -45.65 23.22 -30.34
CA PRO A 46 -46.93 22.54 -30.42
C PRO A 46 -46.74 21.02 -30.29
N GLU A 47 -47.54 20.40 -29.40
CA GLU A 47 -47.33 19.09 -28.75
C GLU A 47 -47.02 17.90 -29.70
N ALA A 48 -47.27 18.02 -31.00
CA ALA A 48 -47.14 16.92 -31.95
C ALA A 48 -45.75 16.72 -32.56
N GLU A 49 -44.91 17.76 -32.72
CA GLU A 49 -43.64 17.64 -33.49
C GLU A 49 -42.36 17.75 -32.65
N ALA A 50 -42.43 18.35 -31.45
CA ALA A 50 -41.27 18.57 -30.59
C ALA A 50 -40.73 17.28 -29.95
N CYS A 51 -41.62 16.30 -29.73
CA CYS A 51 -41.32 15.06 -29.00
C CYS A 51 -40.28 14.15 -29.71
N PRO A 52 -40.45 13.77 -31.00
CA PRO A 52 -39.51 12.84 -31.64
C PRO A 52 -38.11 13.42 -31.81
N VAL A 53 -38.00 14.73 -32.10
CA VAL A 53 -36.69 15.39 -32.29
C VAL A 53 -35.93 15.48 -30.97
N ALA A 54 -36.58 15.93 -29.89
CA ALA A 54 -35.98 15.95 -28.56
C ALA A 54 -35.56 14.55 -28.10
N CYS A 55 -36.42 13.54 -28.31
CA CYS A 55 -36.09 12.15 -28.03
C CYS A 55 -34.88 11.66 -28.82
N ALA A 56 -34.79 11.98 -30.12
CA ALA A 56 -33.65 11.60 -30.95
C ALA A 56 -32.33 12.19 -30.43
N PHE A 57 -32.31 13.45 -30.00
CA PHE A 57 -31.14 14.08 -29.40
C PHE A 57 -30.72 13.42 -28.08
N VAL A 58 -31.67 13.12 -27.21
CA VAL A 58 -31.42 12.45 -25.93
C VAL A 58 -30.89 11.02 -26.17
N ILE A 59 -31.54 10.25 -27.03
CA ILE A 59 -31.10 8.89 -27.41
C ILE A 59 -29.70 8.95 -28.03
N GLY A 60 -29.46 9.89 -28.95
CA GLY A 60 -28.16 10.09 -29.59
C GLY A 60 -27.05 10.41 -28.58
N SER A 61 -27.34 11.20 -27.54
CA SER A 61 -26.41 11.45 -26.44
C SER A 61 -26.03 10.16 -25.71
N PHE A 62 -27.02 9.37 -25.29
CA PHE A 62 -26.78 8.09 -24.60
C PHE A 62 -26.05 7.07 -25.47
N LEU A 63 -26.40 6.98 -26.76
CA LEU A 63 -25.70 6.11 -27.72
C LEU A 63 -24.24 6.54 -27.89
N THR A 64 -23.97 7.85 -27.98
CA THR A 64 -22.61 8.38 -28.09
C THR A 64 -21.81 8.03 -26.83
N PHE A 65 -22.38 8.28 -25.64
CA PHE A 65 -21.73 7.95 -24.37
C PHE A 65 -21.45 6.44 -24.24
N GLY A 66 -22.46 5.61 -24.51
CA GLY A 66 -22.34 4.16 -24.49
C GLY A 66 -21.30 3.65 -25.48
N ALA A 67 -21.29 4.15 -26.71
CA ALA A 67 -20.30 3.79 -27.71
C ALA A 67 -18.87 4.15 -27.27
N VAL A 68 -18.65 5.34 -26.69
CA VAL A 68 -17.32 5.75 -26.18
C VAL A 68 -16.85 4.83 -25.06
N ILE A 69 -17.73 4.50 -24.11
CA ILE A 69 -17.40 3.59 -23.01
C ILE A 69 -17.09 2.19 -23.54
N ILE A 70 -17.91 1.63 -24.43
CA ILE A 70 -17.69 0.31 -25.02
C ILE A 70 -16.38 0.28 -25.84
N LEU A 71 -16.16 1.27 -26.72
CA LEU A 71 -14.95 1.37 -27.53
C LEU A 71 -13.69 1.54 -26.69
N SER A 72 -13.81 2.11 -25.49
CA SER A 72 -12.65 2.29 -24.60
C SER A 72 -12.01 0.96 -24.18
N PHE A 73 -12.78 -0.13 -24.06
CA PHE A 73 -12.24 -1.46 -23.76
C PHE A 73 -11.38 -2.02 -24.90
N PHE A 74 -11.52 -1.45 -26.10
CA PHE A 74 -10.77 -1.79 -27.29
C PHE A 74 -9.66 -0.76 -27.57
N ALA A 75 -9.36 0.12 -26.62
CA ALA A 75 -8.35 1.16 -26.80
C ALA A 75 -6.91 0.64 -26.90
N PHE A 76 -6.70 -0.68 -26.82
CA PHE A 76 -5.45 -1.32 -27.23
C PHE A 76 -5.21 -1.26 -28.75
N PHE A 77 -6.25 -1.09 -29.58
CA PHE A 77 -6.10 -0.80 -31.00
C PHE A 77 -5.62 0.65 -31.21
N ARG A 78 -4.60 0.84 -32.06
CA ARG A 78 -3.97 2.16 -32.31
C ARG A 78 -4.96 3.30 -32.60
N PRO A 79 -6.01 3.13 -33.44
CA PRO A 79 -6.95 4.21 -33.73
C PRO A 79 -7.80 4.64 -32.52
N LEU A 80 -7.89 3.80 -31.48
CA LEU A 80 -8.70 4.03 -30.28
C LEU A 80 -7.85 4.40 -29.06
N GLN A 81 -6.51 4.38 -29.16
CA GLN A 81 -5.60 4.67 -28.05
C GLN A 81 -5.81 6.07 -27.44
N TRP A 82 -6.31 7.03 -28.22
CA TRP A 82 -6.63 8.38 -27.72
C TRP A 82 -7.72 8.35 -26.63
N LEU A 83 -8.60 7.34 -26.61
CA LEU A 83 -9.59 7.17 -25.54
C LEU A 83 -8.94 6.94 -24.18
N MET A 84 -7.79 6.26 -24.15
CA MET A 84 -7.01 6.08 -22.92
C MET A 84 -6.43 7.38 -22.38
N ARG A 85 -6.59 8.53 -23.06
CA ARG A 85 -6.17 9.82 -22.54
C ARG A 85 -7.21 10.50 -21.65
N SER A 86 -8.43 9.97 -21.59
CA SER A 86 -9.47 10.46 -20.67
C SER A 86 -9.31 9.86 -19.27
N PRO A 87 -9.11 10.68 -18.22
CA PRO A 87 -9.09 10.19 -16.84
C PRO A 87 -10.40 9.53 -16.43
N MET A 88 -11.53 9.97 -16.97
CA MET A 88 -12.85 9.41 -16.65
C MET A 88 -13.01 7.98 -17.20
N ILE A 89 -12.53 7.74 -18.42
CA ILE A 89 -12.49 6.38 -19.01
C ILE A 89 -11.60 5.47 -18.17
N GLN A 90 -10.44 5.95 -17.78
CA GLN A 90 -9.51 5.19 -16.95
C GLN A 90 -10.10 4.86 -15.57
N GLN A 91 -10.73 5.83 -14.90
CA GLN A 91 -11.44 5.61 -13.64
C GLN A 91 -12.58 4.60 -13.79
N PHE A 92 -13.35 4.68 -14.88
CA PHE A 92 -14.40 3.71 -15.16
C PHE A 92 -13.84 2.30 -15.38
N GLN A 93 -12.77 2.16 -16.18
CA GLN A 93 -12.09 0.88 -16.39
C GLN A 93 -11.50 0.30 -15.10
N MET A 94 -10.94 1.16 -14.24
CA MET A 94 -10.49 0.78 -12.90
C MET A 94 -11.64 0.30 -12.02
N LEU A 95 -12.78 1.02 -12.04
CA LEU A 95 -13.99 0.66 -11.28
C LEU A 95 -14.51 -0.74 -11.66
N VAL A 96 -14.48 -1.07 -12.95
CA VAL A 96 -14.89 -2.40 -13.44
C VAL A 96 -13.76 -3.44 -13.39
N MET A 97 -12.60 -3.09 -12.81
CA MET A 97 -11.44 -3.96 -12.67
C MET A 97 -10.96 -4.56 -14.00
N HIS A 98 -11.07 -3.82 -15.10
CA HIS A 98 -10.63 -4.29 -16.41
C HIS A 98 -9.12 -4.51 -16.43
N ARG A 99 -8.69 -5.73 -16.76
CA ARG A 99 -7.27 -6.11 -16.86
C ARG A 99 -6.96 -6.53 -18.29
N TYR A 100 -6.09 -5.78 -18.95
CA TYR A 100 -5.61 -6.11 -20.28
C TYR A 100 -4.09 -5.94 -20.36
N MET A 101 -3.40 -6.92 -20.95
CA MET A 101 -1.97 -6.86 -21.19
C MET A 101 -1.73 -6.41 -22.63
N ALA A 102 -1.32 -5.15 -22.80
CA ALA A 102 -1.04 -4.58 -24.11
C ALA A 102 0.40 -4.85 -24.55
N MET A 103 0.62 -5.05 -25.86
CA MET A 103 1.96 -5.16 -26.46
C MET A 103 2.75 -3.85 -26.41
N GLN A 104 2.04 -2.71 -26.40
CA GLN A 104 2.62 -1.38 -26.26
C GLN A 104 2.13 -0.77 -24.95
N PRO A 105 2.99 -0.05 -24.21
CA PRO A 105 2.57 0.59 -22.97
C PRO A 105 1.48 1.65 -23.26
N PRO A 106 0.52 1.84 -22.33
CA PRO A 106 -0.47 2.90 -22.46
C PRO A 106 0.21 4.29 -22.39
N PRO A 107 -0.44 5.34 -22.94
CA PRO A 107 0.11 6.70 -22.90
C PRO A 107 0.25 7.26 -21.47
N TYR A 108 -0.50 6.72 -20.52
CA TYR A 108 -0.42 7.06 -19.10
C TYR A 108 -0.27 5.79 -18.27
N VAL A 109 0.63 5.83 -17.30
CA VAL A 109 0.86 4.75 -16.34
C VAL A 109 0.34 5.22 -14.99
N TYR A 110 -0.57 4.43 -14.41
CA TYR A 110 -1.00 4.63 -13.03
C TYR A 110 0.01 4.00 -12.09
N ILE A 111 0.59 4.84 -11.23
CA ILE A 111 1.47 4.40 -10.16
C ILE A 111 0.64 4.44 -8.88
N SER A 112 0.37 3.27 -8.32
CA SER A 112 -0.18 3.14 -6.97
C SER A 112 0.96 2.93 -5.98
N ASP A 113 0.64 3.06 -4.70
CA ASP A 113 1.47 2.53 -3.62
C ASP A 113 1.73 1.02 -3.79
N GLY A 114 2.92 0.58 -3.39
CA GLY A 114 3.32 -0.83 -3.48
C GLY A 114 2.57 -1.75 -2.52
N GLY A 115 1.88 -1.20 -1.52
CA GLY A 115 1.20 -1.95 -0.47
C GLY A 115 0.10 -2.89 -0.98
N LEU A 116 -0.50 -2.58 -2.13
CA LEU A 116 -1.48 -3.48 -2.79
C LEU A 116 -0.86 -4.76 -3.34
N LEU A 117 0.43 -4.76 -3.63
CA LEU A 117 1.15 -5.92 -4.18
C LEU A 117 1.98 -6.60 -3.10
N GLU A 118 2.87 -5.85 -2.45
CA GLU A 118 3.88 -6.38 -1.54
C GLU A 118 4.21 -5.31 -0.48
N VAL A 119 3.74 -5.53 0.76
CA VAL A 119 3.79 -4.54 1.84
C VAL A 119 5.16 -4.45 2.52
N LEU A 120 5.96 -5.52 2.52
CA LEU A 120 7.23 -5.58 3.24
C LEU A 120 8.39 -4.90 2.51
N GLY A 121 8.27 -4.68 1.20
CA GLY A 121 9.32 -4.10 0.37
C GLY A 121 10.55 -5.00 0.21
N ILE A 122 10.46 -6.29 0.53
CA ILE A 122 11.59 -7.22 0.45
C ILE A 122 11.81 -7.75 -0.97
N LEU A 123 10.78 -7.74 -1.83
CA LEU A 123 10.87 -8.33 -3.17
C LEU A 123 11.95 -7.65 -4.05
N PRO A 124 12.08 -6.31 -4.10
CA PRO A 124 13.18 -5.65 -4.80
C PRO A 124 14.57 -6.00 -4.24
N LEU A 125 14.69 -6.22 -2.92
CA LEU A 125 15.95 -6.59 -2.27
C LEU A 125 16.36 -8.03 -2.63
N LEU A 126 15.40 -8.94 -2.67
CA LEU A 126 15.60 -10.33 -3.09
C LEU A 126 15.97 -10.43 -4.57
N ARG A 127 15.37 -9.60 -5.44
CA ARG A 127 15.78 -9.51 -6.87
C ARG A 127 17.22 -9.06 -7.05
N ARG A 128 17.72 -8.21 -6.14
CA ARG A 128 19.12 -7.77 -6.05
C ARG A 128 20.05 -8.75 -5.34
N ARG A 129 19.52 -9.86 -4.81
CA ARG A 129 20.27 -10.91 -4.12
C ARG A 129 21.10 -10.41 -2.94
N LEU A 130 20.50 -9.56 -2.10
CA LEU A 130 21.21 -9.08 -0.92
C LEU A 130 21.48 -10.23 0.06
N ASP A 131 22.69 -10.23 0.63
CA ASP A 131 23.14 -11.26 1.57
C ASP A 131 22.43 -11.15 2.92
N ARG A 132 22.04 -9.93 3.32
CA ARG A 132 21.34 -9.67 4.58
C ARG A 132 20.22 -8.68 4.38
N ILE A 133 19.03 -9.06 4.84
CA ILE A 133 17.82 -8.24 4.79
C ILE A 133 17.25 -8.17 6.20
N VAL A 134 17.05 -6.96 6.71
CA VAL A 134 16.29 -6.72 7.94
C VAL A 134 14.97 -6.09 7.54
N VAL A 135 13.86 -6.67 7.98
CA VAL A 135 12.51 -6.19 7.70
C VAL A 135 11.75 -5.95 8.99
N SER A 136 11.13 -4.78 9.09
CA SER A 136 10.24 -4.42 10.19
C SER A 136 8.80 -4.39 9.66
N ASP A 137 8.03 -5.41 10.01
CA ASP A 137 6.62 -5.54 9.65
C ASP A 137 5.72 -4.86 10.69
N ALA A 138 5.16 -3.72 10.28
CA ALA A 138 4.18 -2.93 11.03
C ALA A 138 2.76 -3.01 10.44
N ALA A 139 2.46 -4.02 9.60
CA ALA A 139 1.12 -4.21 9.05
C ALA A 139 0.10 -4.52 10.16
N GLU A 140 -1.19 -4.42 9.88
CA GLU A 140 -2.23 -4.82 10.83
C GLU A 140 -2.41 -6.36 10.80
N ASP A 141 -2.11 -7.06 11.90
CA ASP A 141 -2.20 -8.54 11.93
C ASP A 141 -2.37 -9.07 13.37
N PRO A 142 -3.56 -8.89 13.97
CA PRO A 142 -3.81 -9.28 15.36
C PRO A 142 -3.82 -10.78 15.59
N GLN A 143 -4.01 -11.58 14.53
CA GLN A 143 -3.89 -13.04 14.61
C GLN A 143 -2.44 -13.52 14.49
N LEU A 144 -1.47 -12.60 14.29
CA LEU A 144 -0.07 -12.92 14.00
C LEU A 144 0.03 -13.99 12.89
N SER A 145 -0.80 -13.84 11.85
CA SER A 145 -0.78 -14.72 10.70
C SER A 145 0.49 -14.57 9.87
N MET A 146 1.21 -13.45 9.99
CA MET A 146 2.34 -13.04 9.14
C MET A 146 1.97 -13.05 7.66
N ARG A 147 0.73 -12.64 7.35
CA ARG A 147 0.20 -12.64 5.98
C ARG A 147 1.13 -11.98 4.97
N CYS A 148 1.66 -10.80 5.29
CA CYS A 148 2.56 -10.06 4.40
C CYS A 148 3.82 -10.87 4.06
N LEU A 149 4.41 -11.55 5.04
CA LEU A 149 5.58 -12.41 4.83
C LEU A 149 5.22 -13.64 3.98
N ARG A 150 4.06 -14.27 4.23
CA ARG A 150 3.57 -15.41 3.43
C ARG A 150 3.33 -15.04 1.98
N ASP A 151 2.70 -13.90 1.76
CA ASP A 151 2.46 -13.36 0.42
C ASP A 151 3.79 -13.10 -0.29
N ALA A 152 4.76 -12.46 0.38
CA ALA A 152 6.11 -12.25 -0.15
C ALA A 152 6.83 -13.56 -0.51
N ILE A 153 6.79 -14.58 0.37
CA ILE A 153 7.34 -15.92 0.10
C ILE A 153 6.69 -16.53 -1.15
N SER A 154 5.36 -16.42 -1.27
CA SER A 154 4.60 -16.92 -2.43
C SER A 154 4.95 -16.18 -3.72
N TYR A 155 5.13 -14.85 -3.69
CA TYR A 155 5.61 -14.08 -4.84
C TYR A 155 7.01 -14.52 -5.27
N CYS A 156 7.94 -14.66 -4.32
CA CYS A 156 9.31 -15.07 -4.63
C CYS A 156 9.38 -16.46 -5.28
N ARG A 157 8.55 -17.40 -4.80
CA ARG A 157 8.45 -18.74 -5.39
C ARG A 157 7.87 -18.71 -6.80
N ARG A 158 6.79 -17.93 -7.03
CA ARG A 158 6.17 -17.78 -8.35
C ARG A 158 7.10 -17.13 -9.37
N GLU A 159 7.92 -16.18 -8.94
CA GLU A 159 8.93 -15.52 -9.79
C GLU A 159 10.23 -16.33 -9.95
N GLY A 160 10.37 -17.48 -9.26
CA GLY A 160 11.60 -18.28 -9.31
C GLY A 160 12.83 -17.53 -8.78
N LEU A 161 12.65 -16.70 -7.75
CA LEU A 161 13.75 -15.88 -7.20
C LEU A 161 14.56 -16.63 -6.15
N CYS A 162 13.87 -17.21 -5.16
CA CYS A 162 14.48 -17.85 -4.01
C CYS A 162 13.49 -18.73 -3.24
N SER A 163 14.03 -19.57 -2.35
CA SER A 163 13.31 -20.30 -1.32
C SER A 163 13.79 -19.90 0.07
N PHE A 164 12.88 -19.83 1.05
CA PHE A 164 13.19 -19.56 2.46
C PHE A 164 13.25 -20.86 3.26
N TYR A 165 14.08 -20.91 4.31
CA TYR A 165 14.23 -22.05 5.22
C TYR A 165 14.56 -21.60 6.65
N ASP A 166 14.35 -22.46 7.66
CA ASP A 166 14.86 -22.22 9.02
C ASP A 166 16.35 -22.57 9.07
N PRO A 167 17.26 -21.63 9.40
CA PRO A 167 18.70 -21.92 9.50
C PRO A 167 19.05 -23.02 10.50
N ARG A 168 18.19 -23.28 11.50
CA ARG A 168 18.40 -24.34 12.50
C ARG A 168 17.96 -25.71 12.02
N ASP A 169 17.00 -25.76 11.10
CA ASP A 169 16.49 -26.99 10.49
C ASP A 169 16.00 -26.70 9.06
N PRO A 170 16.88 -26.81 8.05
CA PRO A 170 16.54 -26.47 6.67
C PRO A 170 15.46 -27.36 6.03
N CYS A 171 15.17 -28.53 6.63
CA CYS A 171 14.15 -29.46 6.12
C CYS A 171 12.76 -29.15 6.69
N ARG A 172 12.67 -28.27 7.68
CA ARG A 172 11.41 -27.94 8.34
C ARG A 172 10.51 -27.12 7.42
N ASP A 173 9.24 -27.51 7.33
CA ASP A 173 8.26 -26.75 6.56
C ASP A 173 8.04 -25.36 7.17
N MET A 174 7.99 -24.35 6.29
CA MET A 174 7.89 -22.95 6.67
C MET A 174 6.62 -22.63 7.47
N GLU A 175 5.52 -23.35 7.26
CA GLU A 175 4.28 -23.18 8.02
C GLU A 175 4.52 -23.41 9.51
N PHE A 176 5.22 -24.48 9.85
CA PHE A 176 5.53 -24.81 11.25
C PHE A 176 6.52 -23.83 11.86
N VAL A 177 7.46 -23.30 11.06
CA VAL A 177 8.39 -22.26 11.51
C VAL A 177 7.63 -20.99 11.90
N LEU A 178 6.72 -20.54 11.03
CA LEU A 178 5.87 -19.38 11.27
C LEU A 178 4.96 -19.59 12.48
N GLN A 179 4.30 -20.75 12.58
CA GLN A 179 3.43 -21.07 13.71
C GLN A 179 4.20 -21.10 15.04
N SER A 180 5.39 -21.72 15.07
CA SER A 180 6.24 -21.68 16.28
C SER A 180 6.69 -20.26 16.63
N PHE A 181 6.98 -19.41 15.64
CA PHE A 181 7.33 -18.02 15.92
C PHE A 181 6.16 -17.27 16.56
N LYS A 182 4.94 -17.45 16.03
CA LYS A 182 3.72 -16.89 16.61
C LYS A 182 3.53 -17.25 18.08
N GLU A 183 3.81 -18.49 18.46
CA GLU A 183 3.68 -19.00 19.83
C GLU A 183 4.89 -18.66 20.73
N SER A 184 6.00 -18.23 20.15
CA SER A 184 7.23 -17.94 20.88
C SER A 184 7.30 -16.52 21.44
N ASP A 185 8.13 -16.32 22.45
CA ASP A 185 8.52 -15.01 22.99
C ASP A 185 9.66 -14.33 22.22
N ALA A 186 10.04 -14.86 21.05
CA ALA A 186 11.15 -14.33 20.27
C ALA A 186 10.79 -12.95 19.69
N ALA A 187 11.68 -11.97 19.78
CA ALA A 187 11.39 -10.63 19.26
C ALA A 187 11.43 -10.56 17.72
N PHE A 188 12.19 -11.46 17.09
CA PHE A 188 12.36 -11.55 15.65
C PHE A 188 12.46 -13.00 15.17
N LEU A 189 12.19 -13.22 13.89
CA LEU A 189 12.34 -14.49 13.20
C LEU A 189 13.55 -14.41 12.25
N HIS A 190 14.44 -15.39 12.33
CA HIS A 190 15.58 -15.53 11.41
C HIS A 190 15.28 -16.62 10.38
N LEU A 191 15.32 -16.26 9.10
CA LEU A 191 15.15 -17.18 7.97
C LEU A 191 16.38 -17.14 7.07
N GLY A 192 16.79 -18.31 6.58
CA GLY A 192 17.75 -18.42 5.50
C GLY A 192 17.08 -18.22 4.16
N ILE A 193 17.80 -17.63 3.21
CA ILE A 193 17.40 -17.43 1.81
C ILE A 193 18.34 -18.24 0.94
N ARG A 194 17.78 -19.08 0.08
CA ARG A 194 18.51 -19.74 -1.00
C ARG A 194 18.04 -19.16 -2.32
N TYR A 195 18.91 -18.41 -3.00
CA TYR A 195 18.60 -17.84 -4.30
C TYR A 195 18.68 -18.90 -5.40
N GLU A 196 17.76 -18.84 -6.37
CA GLU A 196 17.80 -19.72 -7.54
C GLU A 196 19.00 -19.36 -8.43
N ALA A 197 19.64 -20.35 -9.08
CA ALA A 197 20.78 -20.08 -9.95
C ALA A 197 20.33 -19.38 -11.25
N ARG A 198 21.01 -18.29 -11.64
CA ARG A 198 20.86 -17.73 -12.99
C ARG A 198 22.03 -18.15 -13.86
N ALA A 199 21.82 -18.16 -15.18
CA ALA A 199 22.86 -18.47 -16.14
C ALA A 199 24.03 -17.47 -15.99
N GLY A 200 25.23 -18.00 -15.67
CA GLY A 200 26.43 -17.19 -15.44
C GLY A 200 26.68 -16.78 -13.99
N ASP A 201 25.81 -17.16 -13.03
CA ASP A 201 26.05 -16.91 -11.62
C ASP A 201 27.14 -17.83 -11.05
N ALA A 202 27.95 -17.29 -10.14
CA ALA A 202 28.81 -18.08 -9.25
C ALA A 202 27.96 -19.02 -8.36
N PRO A 203 28.52 -20.12 -7.83
CA PRO A 203 27.77 -21.06 -7.00
C PRO A 203 27.11 -20.37 -5.79
N GLN A 204 25.77 -20.42 -5.81
CA GLN A 204 24.77 -20.12 -4.76
C GLN A 204 25.11 -19.01 -3.76
N PRO A 205 24.70 -17.75 -4.00
CA PRO A 205 24.60 -16.78 -2.92
C PRO A 205 23.50 -17.27 -1.96
N HIS A 206 23.87 -17.51 -0.70
CA HIS A 206 22.92 -17.63 0.40
C HIS A 206 22.66 -16.24 0.96
N GLY A 207 21.44 -15.98 1.40
CA GLY A 207 21.09 -14.76 2.11
C GLY A 207 20.45 -15.05 3.45
N GLU A 208 20.27 -14.02 4.25
CA GLU A 208 19.64 -14.05 5.57
C GLU A 208 18.53 -13.00 5.62
N LEU A 209 17.37 -13.39 6.14
CA LEU A 209 16.25 -12.51 6.42
C LEU A 209 15.98 -12.47 7.92
N PHE A 210 16.06 -11.29 8.50
CA PHE A 210 15.67 -11.01 9.88
C PHE A 210 14.33 -10.26 9.88
N TYR A 211 13.27 -10.97 10.27
CA TYR A 211 11.90 -10.46 10.27
C TYR A 211 11.48 -10.05 11.68
N VAL A 212 11.29 -8.76 11.88
CA VAL A 212 10.79 -8.15 13.11
C VAL A 212 9.32 -7.84 12.92
N ARG A 213 8.43 -8.47 13.70
CA ARG A 213 7.00 -8.21 13.67
C ARG A 213 6.62 -7.30 14.83
N MET A 214 5.96 -6.17 14.56
CA MET A 214 5.38 -5.33 15.60
C MET A 214 4.30 -6.10 16.36
N ARG A 215 4.67 -6.67 17.52
CA ARG A 215 3.77 -7.42 18.41
C ARG A 215 4.12 -7.17 19.86
N LEU A 216 3.13 -7.23 20.74
CA LEU A 216 3.37 -7.26 22.18
C LEU A 216 3.82 -8.66 22.59
N LEU A 217 4.95 -8.76 23.28
CA LEU A 217 5.39 -10.02 23.86
C LEU A 217 4.55 -10.32 25.13
N PRO A 218 4.40 -11.60 25.53
CA PRO A 218 3.70 -11.93 26.77
C PRO A 218 4.27 -11.18 27.98
N GLY A 219 3.37 -10.60 28.78
CA GLY A 219 3.75 -9.83 29.97
C GLY A 219 4.13 -8.37 29.70
N ASP A 220 3.90 -7.84 28.49
CA ASP A 220 4.12 -6.43 28.18
C ASP A 220 3.29 -5.51 29.10
N ASN A 221 4.00 -4.81 29.98
CA ASN A 221 3.44 -3.81 30.90
C ASN A 221 4.11 -2.45 30.70
N ALA A 222 4.60 -2.16 29.48
CA ALA A 222 5.25 -0.89 29.25
C ALA A 222 4.24 0.27 29.39
N PRO A 223 4.62 1.35 30.09
CA PRO A 223 3.78 2.53 30.16
C PRO A 223 3.63 3.18 28.79
N THR A 224 2.47 3.80 28.55
CA THR A 224 2.23 4.65 27.39
C THR A 224 3.24 5.80 27.34
N ARG A 225 3.90 5.98 26.19
CA ARG A 225 4.79 7.12 25.90
C ARG A 225 4.07 8.21 25.09
N TYR A 226 4.09 9.45 25.56
CA TYR A 226 3.33 10.54 24.93
C TYR A 226 4.00 11.16 23.71
N LEU A 227 5.23 11.66 23.87
CA LEU A 227 5.98 12.34 22.83
C LEU A 227 7.42 11.82 22.86
N LEU A 228 7.96 11.54 21.69
CA LEU A 228 9.38 11.27 21.55
C LEU A 228 10.14 12.59 21.68
N THR A 229 11.12 12.61 22.56
CA THR A 229 12.06 13.73 22.66
C THR A 229 13.29 13.46 21.79
N GLU A 230 13.95 14.52 21.33
CA GLU A 230 15.22 14.41 20.59
C GLU A 230 16.27 13.63 21.40
N GLY A 231 16.36 13.91 22.71
CA GLY A 231 17.28 13.21 23.60
C GLY A 231 17.02 11.70 23.71
N GLU A 232 15.78 11.24 23.53
CA GLU A 232 15.45 9.82 23.45
C GLU A 232 15.82 9.21 22.10
N LEU A 233 15.62 9.95 21.00
CA LEU A 233 15.96 9.51 19.65
C LEU A 233 17.47 9.37 19.43
N LEU A 234 18.27 10.21 20.11
CA LEU A 234 19.73 10.22 20.00
C LEU A 234 20.42 9.22 20.93
N ARG A 235 19.68 8.53 21.81
CA ARG A 235 20.22 7.55 22.75
C ARG A 235 19.89 6.13 22.30
N PRO A 236 20.70 5.12 22.72
CA PRO A 236 20.31 3.74 22.57
C PRO A 236 18.92 3.52 23.18
N PRO A 237 18.04 2.75 22.50
CA PRO A 237 16.70 2.50 23.02
C PRO A 237 16.79 1.83 24.38
N SER A 238 16.02 2.34 25.34
CA SER A 238 15.87 1.71 26.66
C SER A 238 14.63 0.83 26.64
N PRO A 239 14.77 -0.49 26.84
CA PRO A 239 13.63 -1.39 26.79
C PRO A 239 12.67 -1.16 27.97
N ASN A 240 11.47 -0.69 27.67
CA ASN A 240 10.46 -0.41 28.69
C ASN A 240 9.64 -1.64 29.11
N GLY A 241 9.49 -2.64 28.23
CA GLY A 241 8.60 -3.79 28.45
C GLY A 241 8.96 -4.69 29.65
N ARG A 242 10.20 -4.67 30.13
CA ARG A 242 10.67 -5.53 31.23
C ARG A 242 11.11 -4.80 32.51
N ALA A 243 11.30 -3.48 32.47
CA ALA A 243 11.98 -2.75 33.56
C ALA A 243 11.06 -2.21 34.67
N ALA A 244 9.75 -2.08 34.47
CA ALA A 244 8.85 -1.58 35.51
C ALA A 244 8.10 -2.73 36.21
N ALA A 245 8.61 -3.15 37.37
CA ALA A 245 8.00 -4.18 38.23
C ALA A 245 6.56 -3.84 38.70
N ARG A 246 6.10 -2.61 38.49
CA ARG A 246 4.70 -2.20 38.48
C ARG A 246 4.64 -0.78 37.91
N PRO A 247 3.72 -0.47 36.96
CA PRO A 247 3.47 0.91 36.62
C PRO A 247 2.98 1.66 37.89
N PRO A 248 3.38 2.91 38.13
CA PRO A 248 2.80 3.72 39.20
C PRO A 248 1.28 3.81 39.02
N ARG A 249 0.52 3.90 40.12
CA ARG A 249 -0.95 4.03 40.04
C ARG A 249 -1.33 5.21 39.15
N GLY A 250 -2.23 4.98 38.20
CA GLY A 250 -2.74 5.99 37.26
C GLY A 250 -2.05 6.06 35.90
N TRP A 251 -1.05 5.22 35.64
CA TRP A 251 -0.43 5.14 34.32
C TRP A 251 -1.24 4.23 33.38
N GLU A 252 -1.50 4.72 32.17
CA GLU A 252 -2.04 3.93 31.07
C GLU A 252 -0.93 3.03 30.50
N LEU A 253 -1.25 1.76 30.26
CA LEU A 253 -0.34 0.82 29.61
C LEU A 253 -0.45 0.94 28.09
N ARG A 254 0.67 0.75 27.39
CA ARG A 254 0.67 0.84 25.92
C ARG A 254 -0.27 -0.18 25.26
N ARG A 255 -0.42 -1.37 25.83
CA ARG A 255 -1.34 -2.42 25.35
C ARG A 255 -2.82 -2.03 25.43
N ASP A 256 -3.13 -1.04 26.28
CA ASP A 256 -4.48 -0.54 26.47
C ASP A 256 -4.76 0.70 25.59
N LEU A 257 -3.77 1.13 24.79
CA LEU A 257 -3.96 2.18 23.79
C LEU A 257 -4.94 1.73 22.71
N SER A 258 -6.02 2.49 22.57
CA SER A 258 -7.00 2.33 21.51
C SER A 258 -6.55 3.04 20.23
N GLY A 259 -6.97 2.52 19.07
CA GLY A 259 -6.69 3.12 17.76
C GLY A 259 -7.50 4.37 17.42
N VAL A 260 -7.90 5.19 18.41
CA VAL A 260 -8.71 6.40 18.17
C VAL A 260 -7.88 7.55 17.64
N CYS A 261 -8.47 8.34 16.74
CA CYS A 261 -7.79 9.41 15.99
C CYS A 261 -7.29 10.58 16.87
N PHE A 262 -7.83 10.74 18.09
CA PHE A 262 -7.38 11.76 19.04
C PHE A 262 -7.77 11.41 20.48
N ARG A 263 -7.04 11.99 21.43
CA ARG A 263 -7.25 11.84 22.86
C ARG A 263 -8.53 12.60 23.26
N GLY A 264 -9.64 11.88 23.42
CA GLY A 264 -10.94 12.47 23.72
C GLY A 264 -12.02 12.23 22.66
N CYS A 265 -11.87 11.24 21.77
CA CYS A 265 -13.02 10.78 20.98
C CYS A 265 -14.13 10.30 21.95
N GLU A 266 -15.11 11.16 22.18
CA GLU A 266 -16.35 10.92 22.93
C GLU A 266 -17.35 10.10 22.10
N CYS A 267 -16.86 9.30 21.16
CA CYS A 267 -17.67 8.41 20.35
C CYS A 267 -18.39 7.31 21.17
N GLY A 268 -18.51 7.45 22.50
CA GLY A 268 -19.32 6.58 23.36
C GLY A 268 -18.88 5.12 23.38
N GLY A 269 -17.61 4.84 23.06
CA GLY A 269 -17.12 3.47 22.88
C GLY A 269 -17.49 2.82 21.54
N LEU A 270 -18.08 3.56 20.58
CA LEU A 270 -18.40 3.06 19.23
C LEU A 270 -17.16 2.96 18.32
N CYS A 271 -16.04 3.56 18.70
CA CYS A 271 -14.75 3.23 18.10
C CYS A 271 -14.30 1.85 18.58
N VAL A 272 -14.87 0.81 17.99
CA VAL A 272 -14.47 -0.60 18.13
C VAL A 272 -13.17 -0.83 17.34
N GLY A 273 -12.18 0.02 17.59
CA GLY A 273 -10.86 -0.06 16.99
C GLY A 273 -10.04 -1.14 17.68
N ARG A 274 -9.22 -1.85 16.90
CA ARG A 274 -8.21 -2.75 17.45
C ARG A 274 -7.23 -1.96 18.33
N ARG A 275 -6.65 -2.65 19.31
CA ARG A 275 -5.70 -2.08 20.28
C ARG A 275 -4.29 -2.09 19.72
N PHE A 276 -3.44 -1.28 20.32
CA PHE A 276 -2.00 -1.29 20.04
C PHE A 276 -1.43 -2.73 20.13
N PRO A 277 -0.57 -3.14 19.19
CA PRO A 277 -0.02 -2.37 18.08
C PRO A 277 -0.83 -2.48 16.78
N ASP A 278 -1.87 -3.32 16.75
CA ASP A 278 -2.62 -3.71 15.54
C ASP A 278 -3.73 -2.72 15.18
N PHE A 279 -3.39 -1.44 15.05
CA PHE A 279 -4.35 -0.42 14.66
C PHE A 279 -4.87 -0.64 13.23
N GLY A 280 -6.16 -0.45 13.02
CA GLY A 280 -6.79 -0.43 11.69
C GLY A 280 -6.44 0.84 10.92
N VAL A 281 -5.21 0.97 10.44
CA VAL A 281 -4.66 2.20 9.85
C VAL A 281 -4.96 2.34 8.36
N GLY A 282 -6.02 1.68 7.86
CA GLY A 282 -6.33 1.57 6.43
C GLY A 282 -6.35 2.87 5.62
N ASN A 283 -6.36 4.05 6.28
CA ASN A 283 -5.93 5.37 5.77
C ASN A 283 -5.78 6.40 6.92
N GLN A 284 -5.40 5.98 8.14
CA GLN A 284 -5.43 6.88 9.33
C GLN A 284 -4.07 7.50 9.65
N PHE A 285 -4.09 8.77 10.07
CA PHE A 285 -2.93 9.43 10.67
C PHE A 285 -2.64 8.80 12.03
N LEU A 286 -1.40 8.36 12.25
CA LEU A 286 -0.93 7.99 13.57
C LEU A 286 -0.91 9.24 14.45
N THR A 287 -1.53 9.18 15.63
CA THR A 287 -1.34 10.24 16.61
C THR A 287 0.12 10.25 17.08
N PRO A 288 0.67 11.38 17.57
CA PRO A 288 2.02 11.39 18.16
C PRO A 288 2.19 10.34 19.27
N LEU A 289 1.12 10.07 20.03
CA LEU A 289 1.04 9.01 21.04
C LEU A 289 1.26 7.62 20.41
N HIS A 290 0.51 7.28 19.35
CA HIS A 290 0.66 5.99 18.66
C HIS A 290 2.05 5.84 18.06
N PHE A 291 2.53 6.89 17.38
CA PHE A 291 3.86 6.90 16.76
C PHE A 291 4.96 6.68 17.80
N ALA A 292 4.92 7.39 18.94
CA ALA A 292 5.91 7.25 20.01
C ALA A 292 5.97 5.82 20.58
N ASN A 293 4.81 5.19 20.79
CA ASN A 293 4.75 3.82 21.30
C ASN A 293 5.17 2.78 20.26
N LEU A 294 4.84 2.98 18.98
CA LEU A 294 5.30 2.11 17.87
C LEU A 294 6.82 2.17 17.72
N CYS A 295 7.41 3.37 17.76
CA CYS A 295 8.87 3.53 17.73
C CYS A 295 9.55 2.84 18.92
N SER A 296 9.02 3.01 20.15
CA SER A 296 9.53 2.33 21.35
C SER A 296 9.43 0.82 21.22
N LEU A 297 8.28 0.30 20.80
CA LEU A 297 8.08 -1.13 20.60
C LEU A 297 9.02 -1.68 19.52
N GLY A 298 9.15 -0.99 18.39
CA GLY A 298 10.05 -1.39 17.32
C GLY A 298 11.50 -1.46 17.76
N ALA A 299 11.95 -0.49 18.55
CA ALA A 299 13.29 -0.47 19.09
C ALA A 299 13.52 -1.62 20.10
N GLU A 300 12.56 -1.87 20.98
CA GLU A 300 12.56 -3.00 21.93
C GLU A 300 12.63 -4.36 21.23
N LEU A 301 11.85 -4.55 20.17
CA LEU A 301 11.83 -5.81 19.42
C LEU A 301 13.08 -6.00 18.56
N SER A 302 13.68 -4.91 18.10
CA SER A 302 14.88 -4.94 17.26
C SER A 302 16.17 -5.08 18.08
N GLU A 303 16.17 -4.73 19.36
CA GLU A 303 17.36 -4.78 20.22
C GLU A 303 18.03 -6.18 20.25
N PRO A 304 17.30 -7.30 20.48
CA PRO A 304 17.89 -8.63 20.42
C PRO A 304 18.52 -8.96 19.07
N LEU A 305 17.92 -8.51 17.96
CA LEU A 305 18.45 -8.67 16.62
C LEU A 305 19.77 -7.91 16.44
N VAL A 306 19.80 -6.63 16.85
CA VAL A 306 21.01 -5.80 16.78
C VAL A 306 22.15 -6.43 17.57
N HIS A 307 21.86 -6.99 18.76
CA HIS A 307 22.86 -7.73 19.54
C HIS A 307 23.36 -8.98 18.82
N ALA A 308 22.46 -9.78 18.23
CA ALA A 308 22.84 -10.97 17.46
C ALA A 308 23.73 -10.62 16.25
N MET A 309 23.35 -9.61 15.47
CA MET A 309 24.12 -9.19 14.29
C MET A 309 25.51 -8.64 14.66
N ARG A 310 25.63 -7.92 15.79
CA ARG A 310 26.92 -7.45 16.30
C ARG A 310 27.81 -8.61 16.76
N ALA A 311 27.23 -9.59 17.44
CA ALA A 311 27.95 -10.77 17.89
C ALA A 311 28.48 -11.60 16.70
N ASP A 312 27.70 -11.72 15.62
CA ASP A 312 28.15 -12.42 14.41
C ASP A 312 29.21 -11.64 13.63
N SER A 313 29.11 -10.31 13.58
CA SER A 313 30.13 -9.46 12.93
C SER A 313 31.47 -9.46 13.67
N ALA A 314 31.49 -9.86 14.94
CA ALA A 314 32.70 -10.00 15.74
C ALA A 314 33.38 -11.38 15.59
N ARG A 315 32.78 -12.32 14.85
CA ARG A 315 33.42 -13.60 14.52
C ARG A 315 34.40 -13.37 13.35
N PRO A 316 35.70 -13.68 13.54
CA PRO A 316 36.75 -13.41 12.56
C PRO A 316 36.61 -14.22 11.27
#